data_AF-A0A0D2Y374-F1
#
_entry.id   AF-A0A0D2Y374-F1
#
_cell.length_a   1.000
_cell.length_b   1.000
_cell.length_c   1.000
_cell.angle_alpha   90.00
_cell.angle_beta   90.00
_cell.angle_gamma   90.00
#
_symmetry.space_group_name_H-M   'P 1'
#
loop_
_entity.id
_entity.type
_entity.pdbx_description
1 polymer ?
#
loop_
_entity_poly.entity_id
_entity_poly.type
_entity_poly.pdbx_seq_one_letter_code
_entity_poly.pdbx_strand_id
1 'polypeptide(L)'
;MTRDKNDHSRRRRAWDRAFSSKALRDYEPRVVKYTSQLLNRLEQSQATTIDIAKWFKFYSFDTMGDLAFGQSFNMLTDGVKHPFMALVESHMAMAGTFSQLIWMFPLFRAMPFLGREDAIFQKWIGNQVRHQEQLLLEVPSGLQRMTPAEGLQVGEIVIPGGTIVTVPSYTVYRDERYFTAPNDFVPERWMIKPEMVKDDSVFAPFSVGRYACVARKH
;
A
#
# COMPACT_ATOMS: atom_id res chain seq x y z
N MET A 1 -10.19 1.62 -2.95
CA MET A 1 -10.84 1.05 -1.74
C MET A 1 -12.36 1.25 -1.88
N THR A 2 -13.15 0.18 -1.91
CA THR A 2 -14.62 0.27 -2.08
C THR A 2 -15.27 0.95 -0.88
N ARG A 3 -16.24 1.85 -1.13
CA ARG A 3 -16.96 2.61 -0.10
C ARG A 3 -18.09 1.81 0.54
N ASP A 4 -18.52 0.73 -0.10
CA ASP A 4 -19.53 -0.17 0.43
C ASP A 4 -18.91 -1.12 1.47
N LYS A 5 -19.46 -1.09 2.69
CA LYS A 5 -19.06 -1.93 3.82
C LYS A 5 -19.22 -3.42 3.53
N ASN A 6 -20.26 -3.81 2.80
CA ASN A 6 -20.56 -5.20 2.49
C ASN A 6 -19.62 -5.73 1.40
N ASP A 7 -19.42 -4.94 0.34
CA ASP A 7 -18.45 -5.27 -0.71
C ASP A 7 -17.01 -5.33 -0.17
N HIS A 8 -16.61 -4.37 0.70
CA HIS A 8 -15.32 -4.42 1.37
C HIS A 8 -15.17 -5.71 2.18
N SER A 9 -16.14 -6.02 3.05
CA SER A 9 -16.11 -7.23 3.88
C SER A 9 -16.04 -8.50 3.02
N ARG A 10 -16.76 -8.54 1.90
CA ARG A 10 -16.71 -9.66 0.94
C ARG A 10 -15.32 -9.83 0.35
N ARG A 11 -14.71 -8.77 -0.19
CA ARG A 11 -13.35 -8.81 -0.77
C ARG A 11 -12.30 -9.13 0.30
N ARG A 12 -12.45 -8.56 1.49
CA ARG A 12 -11.54 -8.73 2.62
C ARG A 12 -11.44 -10.18 3.10
N ARG A 13 -12.55 -10.92 3.11
CA ARG A 13 -12.56 -12.35 3.50
C ARG A 13 -11.62 -13.22 2.67
N ALA A 14 -11.44 -12.93 1.38
CA ALA A 14 -10.49 -13.67 0.55
C ALA A 14 -9.05 -13.40 1.00
N TRP A 15 -8.71 -12.13 1.23
CA TRP A 15 -7.40 -11.72 1.73
C TRP A 15 -7.11 -12.22 3.14
N ASP A 16 -8.10 -12.20 4.04
CA ASP A 16 -7.93 -12.73 5.41
C ASP A 16 -7.57 -14.23 5.40
N ARG A 17 -8.10 -15.00 4.45
CA ARG A 17 -7.72 -16.41 4.27
C ARG A 17 -6.28 -16.55 3.77
N ALA A 18 -5.89 -15.74 2.77
CA ALA A 18 -4.55 -15.75 2.20
C ALA A 18 -3.47 -15.33 3.22
N PHE A 19 -3.79 -14.40 4.13
CA PHE A 19 -2.88 -13.97 5.19
C PHE A 19 -3.12 -14.66 6.54
N SER A 20 -3.87 -15.77 6.55
CA SER A 20 -4.07 -16.56 7.77
C SER A 20 -2.77 -17.20 8.25
N SER A 21 -2.65 -17.44 9.57
CA SER A 21 -1.47 -18.11 10.15
C SER A 21 -1.15 -19.46 9.52
N LYS A 22 -2.17 -20.16 8.98
CA LYS A 22 -1.98 -21.41 8.23
C LYS A 22 -1.35 -21.14 6.86
N ALA A 23 -1.95 -20.26 6.06
CA ALA A 23 -1.43 -19.92 4.73
C ALA A 23 0.00 -19.37 4.78
N LEU A 24 0.32 -18.55 5.79
CA LEU A 24 1.68 -18.02 5.98
C LEU A 24 2.72 -19.11 6.25
N ARG A 25 2.37 -20.19 6.96
CA ARG A 25 3.26 -21.34 7.15
C ARG A 25 3.50 -22.09 5.83
N ASP A 26 2.50 -22.14 4.96
CA ASP A 26 2.65 -22.75 3.62
C ASP A 26 3.50 -21.87 2.68
N TYR A 27 3.56 -20.56 2.94
CA TYR A 27 4.39 -19.61 2.18
C TYR A 27 5.85 -19.60 2.61
N GLU A 28 6.13 -19.87 3.88
CA GLU A 28 7.48 -19.83 4.45
C GLU A 28 8.53 -20.59 3.61
N PRO A 29 8.33 -21.86 3.20
CA PRO A 29 9.31 -22.56 2.36
C PRO A 29 9.56 -21.89 1.00
N ARG A 30 8.54 -21.23 0.43
CA ARG A 30 8.67 -20.51 -0.85
C ARG A 30 9.50 -19.25 -0.69
N VAL A 31 9.25 -18.49 0.38
CA VAL A 31 10.04 -17.28 0.70
C VAL A 31 11.49 -17.67 0.98
N VAL A 32 11.73 -18.74 1.75
CA VAL A 32 13.08 -19.26 2.03
C VAL A 32 13.83 -19.59 0.73
N LYS A 33 13.17 -20.21 -0.25
CA LYS A 33 13.78 -20.48 -1.58
C LYS A 33 14.30 -19.20 -2.24
N TYR A 34 13.52 -18.12 -2.31
CA TYR A 34 13.96 -16.86 -2.92
C TYR A 34 15.02 -16.15 -2.07
N THR A 35 14.94 -16.26 -0.74
CA THR A 35 15.95 -15.69 0.17
C THR A 35 17.30 -16.38 -0.05
N SER A 36 17.32 -17.71 -0.17
CA SER A 36 18.55 -18.45 -0.48
C SER A 36 19.10 -18.07 -1.86
N GLN A 37 18.25 -17.85 -2.87
CA GLN A 37 18.70 -17.37 -4.18
C GLN A 37 19.36 -15.98 -4.09
N LEU A 38 18.77 -15.06 -3.32
CA LEU A 38 19.33 -13.74 -3.10
C LEU A 38 20.68 -13.82 -2.38
N LEU A 39 20.79 -14.62 -1.32
CA LEU A 39 22.04 -14.81 -0.57
C LEU A 39 23.14 -15.40 -1.45
N ASN A 40 22.84 -16.45 -2.22
CA ASN A 40 23.79 -17.04 -3.16
C ASN A 40 24.31 -16.02 -4.19
N ARG A 41 23.44 -15.11 -4.66
CA ARG A 41 23.85 -14.02 -5.56
C ARG A 41 24.75 -12.99 -4.88
N LEU A 42 24.46 -12.64 -3.63
CA LEU A 42 25.31 -11.73 -2.85
C LEU A 42 26.69 -12.34 -2.58
N GLU A 43 26.75 -13.62 -2.24
CA GLU A 43 28.01 -14.35 -2.03
C GLU A 43 28.86 -14.42 -3.30
N GLN A 44 28.24 -14.70 -4.46
CA GLN A 44 28.92 -14.69 -5.76
C GLN A 44 29.46 -13.31 -6.17
N SER A 45 28.94 -12.24 -5.56
CA SER A 45 29.25 -10.85 -5.92
C SER A 45 30.27 -10.19 -4.98
N GLN A 46 30.93 -10.94 -4.08
CA GLN A 46 31.85 -10.38 -3.07
C GLN A 46 33.00 -9.52 -3.64
N ALA A 47 33.33 -9.64 -4.93
CA ALA A 47 34.39 -8.87 -5.58
C ALA A 47 33.88 -7.71 -6.46
N THR A 48 32.56 -7.51 -6.57
CA THR A 48 31.96 -6.59 -7.56
C THR A 48 30.96 -5.66 -6.90
N THR A 49 30.96 -4.38 -7.29
CA THR A 49 29.92 -3.43 -6.86
C THR A 49 28.57 -3.82 -7.48
N ILE A 50 27.57 -4.09 -6.65
CA ILE A 50 26.22 -4.46 -7.09
C ILE A 50 25.19 -3.44 -6.61
N ASP A 51 24.18 -3.19 -7.44
CA ASP A 51 23.00 -2.41 -7.05
C ASP A 51 22.08 -3.29 -6.21
N ILE A 52 22.15 -3.14 -4.89
CA ILE A 52 21.33 -3.93 -3.97
C ILE A 52 19.85 -3.56 -4.06
N ALA A 53 19.52 -2.31 -4.42
CA ALA A 53 18.13 -1.89 -4.58
C ALA A 53 17.47 -2.61 -5.75
N LYS A 54 18.20 -2.81 -6.86
CA LYS A 54 17.75 -3.66 -7.99
C LYS A 54 17.44 -5.09 -7.52
N TRP A 55 18.33 -5.72 -6.76
CA TRP A 55 18.16 -7.11 -6.33
C TRP A 55 17.03 -7.27 -5.30
N PHE A 56 16.86 -6.32 -4.37
CA PHE A 56 15.72 -6.31 -3.45
C PHE A 56 14.39 -6.11 -4.18
N LYS A 57 14.36 -5.29 -5.24
CA LYS A 57 13.17 -5.18 -6.08
C LYS A 57 12.86 -6.51 -6.78
N PHE A 58 13.86 -7.18 -7.35
CA PHE A 58 13.66 -8.49 -7.99
C PHE A 58 13.17 -9.53 -6.98
N TYR A 59 13.77 -9.58 -5.80
CA TYR A 59 13.32 -10.45 -4.70
C TYR A 59 11.86 -10.22 -4.34
N SER A 60 11.48 -8.96 -4.16
CA SER A 60 10.12 -8.59 -3.78
C SER A 60 9.11 -8.98 -4.86
N PHE A 61 9.43 -8.73 -6.13
CA PHE A 61 8.54 -9.08 -7.24
C PHE A 61 8.44 -10.59 -7.48
N ASP A 62 9.53 -11.35 -7.41
CA ASP A 62 9.49 -12.81 -7.58
C ASP A 62 8.73 -13.48 -6.43
N THR A 63 8.96 -13.02 -5.18
CA THR A 63 8.26 -13.54 -4.01
C THR A 63 6.78 -13.23 -4.08
N MET A 64 6.40 -11.98 -4.33
CA MET A 64 4.98 -11.62 -4.47
C MET A 64 4.34 -12.26 -5.70
N GLY A 65 5.08 -12.40 -6.80
CA GLY A 65 4.64 -13.07 -8.01
C GLY A 65 4.27 -14.53 -7.79
N ASP A 66 5.15 -15.28 -7.12
CA ASP A 66 4.90 -16.68 -6.79
C ASP A 66 3.74 -16.82 -5.78
N LEU A 67 3.70 -15.98 -4.75
CA LEU A 67 2.62 -16.05 -3.76
C LEU A 67 1.25 -15.64 -4.34
N ALA A 68 1.19 -14.67 -5.25
CA ALA A 68 -0.05 -14.18 -5.83
C ALA A 68 -0.52 -15.00 -7.04
N PHE A 69 0.40 -15.44 -7.91
CA PHE A 69 0.10 -16.07 -9.20
C PHE A 69 0.59 -17.51 -9.32
N GLY A 70 1.33 -18.02 -8.32
CA GLY A 70 1.92 -19.36 -8.36
C GLY A 70 3.07 -19.51 -9.36
N GLN A 71 3.58 -18.40 -9.90
CA GLN A 71 4.65 -18.38 -10.90
C GLN A 71 5.75 -17.42 -10.47
N SER A 72 7.00 -17.88 -10.57
CA SER A 72 8.16 -17.00 -10.46
C SER A 72 8.40 -16.31 -11.80
N PHE A 73 8.83 -15.05 -11.76
CA PHE A 73 9.28 -14.33 -12.95
C PHE A 73 10.77 -14.56 -13.23
N ASN A 74 11.44 -15.38 -12.40
CA ASN A 74 12.85 -15.76 -12.51
C ASN A 74 13.80 -14.55 -12.60
N MET A 75 13.42 -13.40 -12.06
CA MET A 75 14.23 -12.18 -12.16
C MET A 75 15.48 -12.26 -11.27
N LEU A 76 15.41 -12.97 -10.14
CA LEU A 76 16.56 -13.25 -9.28
C LEU A 76 17.58 -14.20 -9.95
N THR A 77 17.12 -15.18 -10.72
CA THR A 77 18.01 -16.11 -11.43
C THR A 77 18.57 -15.49 -12.68
N ASP A 78 17.76 -14.77 -13.45
CA ASP A 78 18.15 -14.32 -14.78
C ASP A 78 18.85 -12.96 -14.71
N GLY A 79 18.62 -12.18 -13.64
CA GLY A 79 19.16 -10.83 -13.47
C GLY A 79 18.57 -9.80 -14.45
N VAL A 80 17.55 -10.21 -15.21
CA VAL A 80 16.85 -9.41 -16.21
C VAL A 80 15.46 -9.04 -15.69
N LYS A 81 15.09 -7.79 -15.93
CA LYS A 81 13.78 -7.25 -15.53
C LYS A 81 12.68 -7.84 -16.42
N HIS A 82 11.70 -8.49 -15.82
CA HIS A 82 10.53 -9.01 -16.54
C HIS A 82 9.67 -7.84 -17.06
N PRO A 83 9.06 -7.93 -18.27
CA PRO A 83 8.23 -6.86 -18.85
C PRO A 83 7.11 -6.36 -17.93
N PHE A 84 6.54 -7.25 -17.13
CA PHE A 84 5.52 -6.91 -16.13
C PHE A 84 6.01 -5.87 -15.11
N MET A 85 7.25 -6.01 -14.62
CA MET A 85 7.83 -5.06 -13.67
C MET A 85 8.06 -3.69 -14.32
N ALA A 86 8.39 -3.65 -15.61
CA ALA A 86 8.55 -2.39 -16.34
C ALA A 86 7.21 -1.66 -16.50
N LEU A 87 6.13 -2.40 -16.73
CA LEU A 87 4.77 -1.86 -16.79
C LEU A 87 4.30 -1.31 -15.43
N VAL A 88 4.57 -2.03 -14.34
CA VAL A 88 4.19 -1.57 -12.99
C VAL A 88 4.98 -0.31 -12.62
N GLU A 89 6.29 -0.29 -12.81
CA GLU A 89 7.10 0.89 -12.49
C GLU A 89 6.71 2.12 -13.33
N SER A 90 6.38 1.96 -14.62
CA SER A 90 5.93 3.09 -15.45
C SER A 90 4.58 3.65 -15.00
N HIS A 91 3.63 2.78 -14.66
CA HIS A 91 2.34 3.18 -14.10
C HIS A 91 2.49 3.87 -12.74
N MET A 92 3.37 3.37 -11.86
CA MET A 92 3.61 3.98 -10.55
C MET A 92 4.33 5.32 -10.67
N ALA A 93 5.31 5.46 -11.57
CA ALA A 93 5.99 6.72 -11.83
C ALA A 93 5.03 7.80 -12.37
N MET A 94 4.14 7.40 -13.29
CA MET A 94 3.07 8.26 -13.79
C MET A 94 2.13 8.66 -12.65
N ALA A 95 1.61 7.69 -11.88
CA ALA A 95 0.70 7.95 -10.78
C ALA A 95 1.33 8.85 -9.69
N GLY A 96 2.61 8.65 -9.35
CA GLY A 96 3.35 9.50 -8.42
C GLY A 96 3.47 10.94 -8.92
N THR A 97 3.79 11.12 -10.19
CA THR A 97 3.92 12.44 -10.83
C THR A 97 2.57 13.18 -10.85
N PHE A 98 1.47 12.49 -11.11
CA PHE A 98 0.12 13.07 -11.12
C PHE A 98 -0.55 13.11 -9.73
N SER A 99 0.02 12.44 -8.72
CA SER A 99 -0.55 12.42 -7.35
C SER A 99 -0.58 13.81 -6.71
N GLN A 100 0.37 14.68 -7.08
CA GLN A 100 0.41 16.08 -6.63
C GLN A 100 -0.62 16.96 -7.36
N LEU A 101 -1.16 16.46 -8.47
CA LEU A 101 -2.12 17.14 -9.34
C LEU A 101 -3.54 16.60 -9.14
N ILE A 102 -3.82 15.97 -7.99
CA ILE A 102 -5.17 15.50 -7.60
C ILE A 102 -6.21 16.63 -7.70
N TRP A 103 -5.81 17.86 -7.42
CA TRP A 103 -6.65 19.06 -7.51
C TRP A 103 -7.01 19.46 -8.95
N MET A 104 -6.31 18.95 -9.97
CA MET A 104 -6.65 19.20 -11.38
C MET A 104 -7.76 18.27 -11.90
N PHE A 105 -7.98 17.11 -11.28
CA PHE A 105 -9.07 16.19 -11.70
C PHE A 105 -10.46 16.85 -11.67
N PRO A 106 -10.83 17.64 -10.63
CA PRO A 106 -12.05 18.45 -10.65
C PRO A 106 -12.10 19.49 -11.77
N LEU A 107 -10.95 20.09 -12.14
CA LEU A 107 -10.86 21.11 -13.20
C LEU A 107 -11.05 20.52 -14.59
N PHE A 108 -10.48 19.34 -14.87
CA PHE A 108 -10.77 18.59 -16.10
C PHE A 108 -12.27 18.30 -16.24
N ARG A 109 -12.94 17.97 -15.12
CA ARG A 109 -14.38 17.70 -15.09
C ARG A 109 -15.24 18.96 -15.28
N ALA A 110 -14.70 20.14 -15.04
CA ALA A 110 -15.41 21.42 -15.13
C ALA A 110 -15.27 22.11 -16.50
N MET A 111 -14.38 21.64 -17.39
CA MET A 111 -14.18 22.22 -18.72
C MET A 111 -15.14 21.61 -19.76
N PRO A 112 -16.15 22.35 -20.25
CA PRO A 112 -17.24 21.81 -21.08
C PRO A 112 -16.82 21.39 -22.50
N PHE A 113 -15.60 21.73 -22.96
CA PHE A 113 -15.11 21.34 -24.29
C PHE A 113 -14.55 19.91 -24.38
N LEU A 114 -14.13 19.31 -23.25
CA LEU A 114 -13.67 17.90 -23.22
C LEU A 114 -14.80 16.90 -22.85
N GLY A 115 -15.96 17.38 -22.43
CA GLY A 115 -17.00 16.55 -21.77
C GLY A 115 -17.84 15.63 -22.66
N ARG A 116 -17.84 15.78 -24.01
CA ARG A 116 -18.66 14.94 -24.91
C ARG A 116 -18.02 13.58 -25.20
N GLU A 117 -16.71 13.53 -25.39
CA GLU A 117 -15.98 12.26 -25.56
C GLU A 117 -15.74 11.59 -24.20
N ASP A 118 -15.52 12.36 -23.13
CA ASP A 118 -15.41 11.85 -21.76
C ASP A 118 -16.68 11.14 -21.29
N ALA A 119 -17.88 11.59 -21.66
CA ALA A 119 -19.11 10.87 -21.29
C ALA A 119 -19.21 9.48 -21.96
N ILE A 120 -18.75 9.37 -23.22
CA ILE A 120 -18.71 8.12 -23.97
C ILE A 120 -17.60 7.21 -23.42
N PHE A 121 -16.44 7.78 -23.11
CA PHE A 121 -15.30 7.09 -22.52
C PHE A 121 -15.57 6.64 -21.08
N GLN A 122 -16.23 7.43 -20.24
CA GLN A 122 -16.68 7.03 -18.90
C GLN A 122 -17.76 5.95 -18.96
N LYS A 123 -18.63 5.97 -19.98
CA LYS A 123 -19.63 4.91 -20.22
C LYS A 123 -18.96 3.63 -20.73
N TRP A 124 -17.93 3.75 -21.57
CA TRP A 124 -17.10 2.65 -22.04
C TRP A 124 -16.26 2.06 -20.91
N ILE A 125 -15.52 2.86 -20.13
CA ILE A 125 -14.80 2.45 -18.92
C ILE A 125 -15.78 1.85 -17.90
N GLY A 126 -16.95 2.44 -17.68
CA GLY A 126 -17.97 1.85 -16.79
C GLY A 126 -18.46 0.48 -17.27
N ASN A 127 -18.50 0.24 -18.59
CA ASN A 127 -18.78 -1.07 -19.18
C ASN A 127 -17.57 -2.03 -19.09
N GLN A 128 -16.33 -1.55 -19.26
CA GLN A 128 -15.10 -2.34 -19.18
C GLN A 128 -14.72 -2.71 -17.72
N VAL A 129 -14.96 -1.82 -16.76
CA VAL A 129 -14.73 -2.02 -15.33
C VAL A 129 -15.71 -3.05 -14.74
N ARG A 130 -16.93 -3.15 -15.29
CA ARG A 130 -17.84 -4.27 -14.99
C ARG A 130 -17.32 -5.62 -15.52
N HIS A 131 -16.38 -5.61 -16.46
CA HIS A 131 -15.74 -6.81 -17.01
C HIS A 131 -14.41 -7.15 -16.32
N GLN A 132 -13.82 -6.21 -15.57
CA GLN A 132 -12.56 -6.39 -14.82
C GLN A 132 -12.69 -6.07 -13.33
N GLU A 133 -13.78 -6.48 -12.68
CA GLU A 133 -13.76 -6.57 -11.22
C GLU A 133 -12.92 -7.76 -10.77
N GLN A 134 -11.59 -7.62 -10.77
CA GLN A 134 -10.74 -8.46 -9.92
C GLN A 134 -9.37 -7.92 -9.53
N LEU A 135 -8.82 -6.90 -10.16
CA LEU A 135 -7.46 -6.45 -9.85
C LEU A 135 -7.37 -4.93 -9.89
N LEU A 136 -6.94 -4.32 -8.78
CA LEU A 136 -6.05 -3.16 -8.66
C LEU A 136 -6.09 -2.59 -7.22
N LEU A 137 -5.12 -3.04 -6.43
CA LEU A 137 -4.46 -2.31 -5.33
C LEU A 137 -3.49 -1.31 -6.03
N GLU A 138 -3.18 -0.07 -5.61
CA GLU A 138 -2.97 0.58 -4.31
C GLU A 138 -3.17 2.11 -4.48
N VAL A 139 -3.25 2.88 -3.39
CA VAL A 139 -3.31 4.35 -3.43
C VAL A 139 -2.12 4.92 -2.62
N PRO A 140 -1.28 5.78 -3.22
CA PRO A 140 -0.11 6.41 -2.57
C PRO A 140 -0.44 7.56 -1.61
N SER A 141 -1.68 8.04 -1.57
CA SER A 141 -2.17 8.86 -0.46
C SER A 141 -2.58 7.92 0.68
N GLY A 142 -2.11 8.20 1.90
CA GLY A 142 -2.45 7.39 3.08
C GLY A 142 -3.95 7.08 3.14
N LEU A 143 -4.29 5.91 3.70
CA LEU A 143 -5.62 5.30 3.54
C LEU A 143 -6.75 6.28 3.86
N GLN A 144 -7.37 6.83 2.81
CA GLN A 144 -8.48 7.76 2.92
C GLN A 144 -9.65 7.09 3.65
N ARG A 145 -10.30 7.84 4.53
CA ARG A 145 -11.54 7.47 5.21
C ARG A 145 -12.62 8.46 4.80
N MET A 146 -13.88 8.09 5.00
CA MET A 146 -15.03 8.96 4.75
C MET A 146 -15.89 8.99 6.00
N THR A 147 -16.38 10.17 6.38
CA THR A 147 -17.32 10.31 7.49
C THR A 147 -18.67 9.67 7.15
N PRO A 148 -19.41 9.14 8.14
CA PRO A 148 -20.78 8.67 7.97
C PRO A 148 -21.70 9.76 7.39
N ALA A 149 -22.87 9.39 6.86
CA ALA A 149 -23.78 10.36 6.23
C ALA A 149 -24.30 11.39 7.24
N GLU A 150 -24.46 10.98 8.49
CA GLU A 150 -24.83 11.78 9.65
C GLU A 150 -23.72 12.74 10.12
N GLY A 151 -22.51 12.68 9.53
CA GLY A 151 -21.35 13.43 9.98
C GLY A 151 -20.59 12.72 11.12
N LEU A 152 -19.55 13.37 11.63
CA LEU A 152 -18.75 12.87 12.75
C LEU A 152 -18.28 14.04 13.61
N GLN A 153 -18.50 13.96 14.91
CA GLN A 153 -17.91 14.90 15.86
C GLN A 153 -16.55 14.36 16.35
N VAL A 154 -15.51 15.18 16.25
CA VAL A 154 -14.15 14.89 16.74
C VAL A 154 -13.73 16.02 17.67
N GLY A 155 -13.83 15.78 18.98
CA GLY A 155 -13.65 16.82 19.99
C GLY A 155 -14.68 17.94 19.81
N GLU A 156 -14.19 19.18 19.63
CA GLU A 156 -15.02 20.36 19.41
C GLU A 156 -15.41 20.57 17.94
N ILE A 157 -14.83 19.80 17.00
CA ILE A 157 -15.05 19.98 15.57
C ILE A 157 -16.11 19.00 15.06
N VAL A 158 -17.12 19.53 14.38
CA VAL A 158 -18.12 18.73 13.66
C VAL A 158 -17.73 18.64 12.19
N ILE A 159 -17.51 17.41 11.72
CA ILE A 159 -17.16 17.11 10.32
C ILE A 159 -18.44 16.68 9.60
N PRO A 160 -18.84 17.38 8.52
CA PRO A 160 -20.03 17.02 7.74
C PRO A 160 -19.93 15.60 7.16
N GLY A 161 -21.08 15.00 6.87
CA GLY A 161 -21.13 13.67 6.30
C GLY A 161 -20.58 13.60 4.87
N GLY A 162 -20.00 12.45 4.51
CA GLY A 162 -19.40 12.25 3.18
C GLY A 162 -18.05 12.96 2.97
N THR A 163 -17.47 13.54 4.02
CA THR A 163 -16.16 14.20 3.98
C THR A 163 -15.03 13.17 3.94
N ILE A 164 -14.09 13.35 3.02
CA ILE A 164 -12.87 12.52 2.97
C ILE A 164 -11.90 13.03 4.04
N VAL A 165 -11.48 12.16 4.93
CA VAL A 165 -10.53 12.44 6.01
C VAL A 165 -9.30 11.55 5.89
N THR A 166 -8.14 12.12 6.19
CA THR A 166 -6.86 11.42 6.22
C THR A 166 -6.14 11.82 7.50
N VAL A 167 -5.57 10.84 8.21
CA VAL A 167 -4.71 11.10 9.37
C VAL A 167 -3.29 11.33 8.86
N PRO A 168 -2.66 12.47 9.18
CA PRO A 168 -1.28 12.74 8.78
C PRO A 168 -0.32 11.94 9.68
N SER A 169 -0.17 10.64 9.42
CA SER A 169 0.65 9.73 10.23
C SER A 169 2.08 10.26 10.45
N TYR A 170 2.67 10.90 9.44
CA TYR A 170 4.01 11.50 9.55
C TYR A 170 4.10 12.51 10.70
N THR A 171 3.11 13.40 10.80
CA THR A 171 3.04 14.45 11.84
C THR A 171 2.72 13.83 13.20
N VAL A 172 1.76 12.90 13.24
CA VAL A 172 1.37 12.22 14.49
C VAL A 172 2.53 11.43 15.09
N TYR A 173 3.33 10.74 14.28
CA TYR A 173 4.49 9.97 14.76
C TYR A 173 5.67 10.84 15.19
N ARG A 174 5.62 12.14 14.88
CA ARG A 174 6.64 13.12 15.25
C ARG A 174 6.16 14.15 16.26
N ASP A 175 5.02 13.90 16.87
CA ASP A 175 4.43 14.83 17.81
C ASP A 175 5.01 14.63 19.21
N GLU A 176 5.53 15.71 19.80
CA GLU A 176 6.12 15.71 21.15
C GLU A 176 5.10 15.39 22.25
N ARG A 177 3.79 15.52 21.95
CA ARG A 177 2.71 15.10 22.86
C ARG A 177 2.70 13.60 23.08
N TYR A 178 3.14 12.82 22.09
CA TYR A 178 3.10 11.35 22.12
C TYR A 178 4.47 10.70 22.26
N PHE A 179 5.53 11.35 21.78
CA PHE A 179 6.90 10.82 21.82
C PHE A 179 7.89 11.84 22.37
N THR A 180 8.79 11.41 23.24
CA THR A 180 9.94 12.21 23.66
C THR A 180 11.02 12.15 22.57
N ALA A 181 11.61 13.30 22.22
CA ALA A 181 12.59 13.42 21.13
C ALA A 181 12.09 12.79 19.79
N PRO A 182 10.92 13.20 19.28
CA PRO A 182 10.25 12.50 18.18
C PRO A 182 11.04 12.46 16.87
N ASN A 183 11.87 13.48 16.63
CA ASN A 183 12.66 13.62 15.41
C ASN A 183 13.97 12.83 15.43
N ASP A 184 14.38 12.35 16.60
CA ASP A 184 15.61 11.58 16.76
C ASP A 184 15.36 10.10 16.48
N PHE A 185 16.27 9.47 15.73
CA PHE A 185 16.26 8.04 15.52
C PHE A 185 16.77 7.31 16.77
N VAL A 186 15.84 6.85 17.60
CA VAL A 186 16.14 6.13 18.86
C VAL A 186 15.51 4.72 18.80
N PRO A 187 16.22 3.71 18.29
CA PRO A 187 15.74 2.33 18.21
C PRO A 187 15.29 1.77 19.58
N GLU A 188 15.98 2.18 20.65
CA GLU A 188 15.76 1.71 22.02
C GLU A 188 14.40 2.13 22.58
N ARG A 189 13.74 3.12 21.96
CA ARG A 189 12.44 3.70 22.39
C ARG A 189 11.36 2.65 22.65
N TRP A 190 11.37 1.54 21.91
CA TRP A 190 10.33 0.54 21.96
C TRP A 190 10.66 -0.68 22.84
N MET A 191 11.93 -0.86 23.21
CA MET A 191 12.39 -2.06 23.92
C MET A 191 13.01 -1.74 25.28
N ILE A 192 13.85 -0.72 25.35
CA ILE A 192 14.70 -0.43 26.52
C ILE A 192 14.24 0.85 27.23
N LYS A 193 13.66 1.80 26.49
CA LYS A 193 13.23 3.12 27.01
C LYS A 193 11.74 3.40 26.77
N PRO A 194 10.82 2.55 27.29
CA PRO A 194 9.38 2.73 27.06
C PRO A 194 8.84 4.07 27.59
N GLU A 195 9.52 4.69 28.57
CA GLU A 195 9.19 6.02 29.09
C GLU A 195 9.29 7.13 28.04
N MET A 196 9.98 6.89 26.93
CA MET A 196 10.04 7.82 25.79
C MET A 196 8.76 7.79 24.94
N VAL A 197 7.88 6.82 25.15
CA VAL A 197 6.57 6.71 24.49
C VAL A 197 5.49 7.10 25.51
N LYS A 198 4.91 8.28 25.34
CA LYS A 198 3.88 8.82 26.25
C LYS A 198 2.51 8.18 25.97
N ASP A 199 2.23 7.93 24.69
CA ASP A 199 1.03 7.24 24.22
C ASP A 199 1.41 6.41 22.98
N ASP A 200 1.31 5.09 23.09
CA ASP A 200 1.64 4.16 22.00
C ASP A 200 0.44 3.87 21.09
N SER A 201 -0.77 4.24 21.50
CA SER A 201 -2.01 3.97 20.76
C SER A 201 -2.05 4.73 19.42
N VAL A 202 -1.32 5.84 19.33
CA VAL A 202 -1.17 6.63 18.10
C VAL A 202 -0.25 5.97 17.08
N PHE A 203 0.61 5.03 17.50
CA PHE A 203 1.54 4.35 16.62
C PHE A 203 0.85 3.21 15.85
N ALA A 204 0.24 3.57 14.73
CA ALA A 204 -0.52 2.66 13.89
C ALA A 204 0.05 2.53 12.45
N PRO A 205 1.28 2.04 12.26
CA PRO A 205 1.93 1.97 10.93
C PRO A 205 1.14 1.10 9.94
N PHE A 206 0.36 0.15 10.46
CA PHE A 206 -0.51 -0.72 9.67
C PHE A 206 -1.99 -0.27 9.68
N SER A 207 -2.25 0.98 10.07
CA SER A 207 -3.59 1.51 10.36
C SER A 207 -4.33 0.73 11.47
N VAL A 208 -5.49 1.25 11.86
CA VAL A 208 -6.43 0.62 12.79
C VAL A 208 -7.83 0.53 12.20
N GLY A 209 -8.70 -0.24 12.87
CA GLY A 209 -10.10 -0.41 12.52
C GLY A 209 -10.37 -1.37 11.37
N ARG A 210 -11.61 -1.35 10.86
CA ARG A 210 -12.14 -2.27 9.83
C ARG A 210 -11.30 -2.33 8.54
N TYR A 211 -10.57 -1.25 8.28
CA TYR A 211 -9.82 -1.01 7.06
C TYR A 211 -8.30 -1.03 7.31
N ALA A 212 -7.85 -1.61 8.43
CA ALA A 212 -6.43 -1.82 8.73
C ALA A 212 -5.78 -2.81 7.75
N CYS A 213 -4.45 -2.81 7.67
CA CYS A 213 -3.68 -3.74 6.85
C CYS A 213 -4.08 -5.20 7.15
N VAL A 214 -4.23 -6.02 6.10
CA VAL A 214 -4.57 -7.45 6.24
C VAL A 214 -3.40 -8.31 6.68
N ALA A 215 -2.19 -7.90 6.33
CA ALA A 215 -0.97 -8.62 6.68
C ALA A 215 -0.48 -8.31 8.10
N ARG A 216 -1.14 -7.41 8.84
CA ARG A 216 -0.81 -7.14 10.24
C ARG A 216 -1.20 -8.36 11.08
N LYS A 217 -0.21 -9.09 11.59
CA LYS A 217 -0.46 -10.09 12.64
C LYS A 217 -0.77 -9.40 13.97
N HIS A 218 -1.73 -9.97 14.68
CA HIS A 218 -1.98 -9.69 16.10
C HIS A 218 -1.01 -10.49 16.95
#